data_AF-A0A401IUK9-F1
#
_entry.id   AF-A0A401IUK9-F1
#
_cell.length_a   1.000
_cell.length_b   1.000
_cell.length_c   1.000
_cell.angle_alpha   90.00
_cell.angle_beta   90.00
_cell.angle_gamma   90.00
#
_symmetry.space_group_name_H-M   'P 1'
#
loop_
_entity.id
_entity.type
_entity.pdbx_description
1 polymer ?
#
loop_
_entity_poly.entity_id
_entity_poly.type
_entity_poly.pdbx_seq_one_letter_code
_entity_poly.pdbx_strand_id
1 'polypeptide(L)'
;MAYTPHTWKVGDTITADLLNALETGVGAVKDGAKGDTGLTGPAGKDGATGVGVKSIALTTDADGKVTGGTLTTTDNKTSAITVTVAGA
;
A
#
# COMPACT_ATOMS: atom_id res chain seq x y z
N MET A 1 36.78 14.56 -28.12
CA MET A 1 36.87 16.00 -27.76
C MET A 1 35.61 16.34 -27.00
N ALA A 2 35.71 16.93 -25.81
CA ALA A 2 34.53 17.38 -25.08
C ALA A 2 33.89 18.56 -25.86
N TYR A 3 32.57 18.57 -26.00
CA TYR A 3 31.84 19.68 -26.62
C TYR A 3 32.05 20.96 -25.81
N THR A 4 32.46 22.04 -26.47
CA THR A 4 32.55 23.38 -25.87
C THR A 4 31.33 24.19 -26.32
N PRO A 5 30.39 24.53 -25.41
CA PRO A 5 29.21 25.32 -25.77
C PRO A 5 29.58 26.72 -26.30
N HIS A 6 28.95 27.14 -27.39
CA HIS A 6 29.06 28.50 -27.90
C HIS A 6 27.93 29.38 -27.36
N THR A 7 28.28 30.59 -26.90
CA THR A 7 27.30 31.61 -26.47
C THR A 7 27.14 32.65 -27.57
N TRP A 8 26.05 32.57 -28.32
CA TRP A 8 25.75 33.47 -29.43
C TRP A 8 25.46 34.89 -28.95
N LYS A 9 25.98 35.88 -29.68
CA LYS A 9 25.68 37.30 -29.54
C LYS A 9 24.99 37.83 -30.79
N VAL A 10 24.22 38.91 -30.64
CA VAL A 10 23.60 39.58 -31.77
C VAL A 10 24.69 40.08 -32.72
N GLY A 11 24.59 39.69 -33.98
CA GLY A 11 25.58 40.00 -35.02
C GLY A 11 26.59 38.89 -35.30
N ASP A 12 26.58 37.79 -34.54
CA ASP A 12 27.44 36.64 -34.82
C ASP A 12 27.00 35.92 -36.10
N THR A 13 27.99 35.53 -36.91
CA THR A 13 27.77 34.73 -38.12
C THR A 13 27.68 33.26 -37.77
N ILE A 14 26.61 32.59 -38.22
CA ILE A 14 26.47 31.13 -38.09
C ILE A 14 27.43 30.45 -39.07
N THR A 15 28.42 29.74 -38.54
CA THR A 15 29.41 28.99 -39.35
C THR A 15 29.12 27.49 -39.33
N ALA A 16 29.59 26.80 -40.37
CA ALA A 16 29.52 25.34 -40.43
C ALA A 16 30.19 24.68 -39.21
N ASP A 17 31.31 25.23 -38.74
CA ASP A 17 32.01 24.70 -37.56
C ASP A 17 31.17 24.81 -36.28
N LEU A 18 30.50 25.95 -36.06
CA LEU A 18 29.61 26.14 -34.90
C LEU A 18 28.35 25.27 -35.00
N LEU A 19 27.83 25.06 -36.21
CA LEU A 19 26.69 24.18 -36.44
C LEU A 19 27.05 22.71 -36.20
N ASN A 20 28.17 22.24 -36.75
CA ASN A 20 28.68 20.88 -36.53
C ASN A 20 29.00 20.62 -35.05
N ALA A 21 29.51 21.62 -34.34
CA ALA A 21 29.75 21.54 -32.90
C ALA A 21 28.42 21.34 -32.13
N LEU A 22 27.38 22.10 -32.48
CA LEU A 22 26.05 21.97 -31.88
C LEU A 22 25.45 20.58 -32.13
N GLU A 23 25.50 20.10 -33.37
CA GLU A 23 25.01 18.75 -33.73
C GLU A 23 25.76 17.65 -32.96
N THR A 24 27.07 17.81 -32.78
CA THR A 24 27.89 16.92 -31.95
C THR A 24 27.46 16.96 -30.48
N GLY A 25 27.19 18.15 -29.94
CA GLY A 25 26.71 18.32 -28.57
C GLY A 25 25.33 17.72 -28.33
N VAL A 26 24.40 17.90 -29.28
CA VAL A 26 23.04 17.34 -29.21
C VAL A 26 23.03 15.83 -29.39
N GLY A 27 23.81 15.30 -30.35
CA GLY A 27 23.92 13.85 -30.58
C GLY A 27 24.57 13.08 -29.42
N ALA A 28 25.34 13.78 -28.57
CA ALA A 28 25.90 13.22 -27.34
C ALA A 28 24.86 13.05 -26.22
N VAL A 29 23.72 13.77 -26.28
CA VAL A 29 22.61 13.62 -25.33
C VAL A 29 21.72 12.47 -25.82
N LYS A 30 22.20 11.23 -25.63
CA LYS A 30 21.34 10.05 -25.72
C LYS A 30 20.59 9.93 -24.42
N ASP A 31 19.27 10.09 -24.48
CA ASP A 31 18.27 9.79 -23.46
C ASP A 31 18.65 10.28 -22.05
N GLY A 32 18.05 11.38 -21.60
CA GLY A 32 18.21 11.85 -20.23
C GLY A 32 18.05 10.70 -19.24
N ALA A 33 18.94 10.62 -18.24
CA ALA A 33 18.95 9.53 -17.29
C ALA A 33 17.53 9.29 -16.74
N LYS A 34 17.08 8.03 -16.80
CA LYS A 34 15.81 7.63 -16.18
C LYS A 34 15.82 8.12 -14.74
N GLY A 35 14.78 8.85 -14.34
CA GLY A 35 14.63 9.30 -12.95
C GLY A 35 14.64 8.11 -11.99
N ASP A 36 15.14 8.36 -10.78
CA ASP A 36 15.23 7.32 -9.75
C ASP A 36 13.85 6.73 -9.45
N THR A 37 13.83 5.45 -9.10
CA THR A 37 12.63 4.79 -8.57
C THR A 37 12.17 5.52 -7.31
N GLY A 38 10.87 5.82 -7.23
CA GLY A 38 10.28 6.43 -6.03
C GLY A 38 10.47 5.56 -4.78
N LEU A 39 10.40 6.19 -3.61
CA LEU A 39 10.50 5.47 -2.33
C LEU A 39 9.33 4.51 -2.16
N THR A 40 9.61 3.35 -1.54
CA THR A 40 8.57 2.44 -1.07
C THR A 40 7.65 3.16 -0.10
N GLY A 41 6.33 2.95 -0.23
CA GLY A 41 5.35 3.49 0.71
C GLY A 41 5.56 2.98 2.14
N PRO A 42 4.97 3.65 3.14
CA PRO A 42 5.05 3.19 4.53
C PRO A 42 4.40 1.81 4.70
N ALA A 43 4.85 1.08 5.72
CA ALA A 43 4.21 -0.17 6.12
C ALA A 43 2.75 0.07 6.52
N GLY A 44 1.90 -0.95 6.30
CA GLY A 44 0.54 -0.97 6.82
C GLY A 44 0.52 -0.94 8.35
N LYS A 45 -0.61 -0.50 8.93
CA LYS A 45 -0.78 -0.54 10.39
C LYS A 45 -1.00 -1.98 10.85
N ASP A 46 -0.59 -2.27 12.07
CA ASP A 46 -0.89 -3.55 12.71
C ASP A 46 -2.41 -3.78 12.78
N GLY A 47 -2.80 -5.06 12.73
CA GLY A 47 -4.19 -5.46 12.94
C GLY A 47 -4.65 -5.20 14.38
N ALA A 48 -5.97 -5.07 14.57
CA ALA A 48 -6.54 -4.98 15.91
C ALA A 48 -6.30 -6.26 16.72
N THR A 49 -6.16 -6.12 18.04
CA THR A 49 -6.09 -7.27 18.96
C THR A 49 -7.34 -8.15 18.85
N GLY A 50 -7.16 -9.47 18.85
CA GLY A 50 -8.26 -10.42 18.80
C GLY A 50 -9.14 -10.39 20.06
N VAL A 51 -10.44 -10.62 19.88
CA VAL A 51 -11.42 -10.77 20.98
C VAL A 51 -11.59 -12.25 21.30
N GLY A 52 -11.36 -12.64 22.56
CA GLY A 52 -11.48 -14.01 23.02
C GLY A 52 -12.80 -14.32 23.73
N VAL A 53 -13.00 -15.57 24.11
CA VAL A 53 -14.11 -16.01 24.97
C VAL A 53 -13.74 -15.75 26.43
N LYS A 54 -14.60 -15.04 27.16
CA LYS A 54 -14.47 -14.85 28.61
C LYS A 54 -15.27 -15.88 29.39
N SER A 55 -16.53 -16.09 29.03
CA SER A 55 -17.42 -17.04 29.70
C SER A 55 -18.57 -17.48 28.79
N ILE A 56 -19.17 -18.61 29.14
CA ILE A 56 -20.38 -19.13 28.50
C ILE A 56 -21.36 -19.51 29.60
N ALA A 57 -22.59 -19.00 29.50
CA ALA A 57 -23.72 -19.46 30.30
C ALA A 57 -24.62 -20.32 29.40
N LEU A 58 -24.95 -21.54 29.82
CA LEU A 58 -25.83 -22.43 29.08
C LEU A 58 -27.24 -22.38 29.65
N THR A 59 -28.22 -22.54 28.77
CA THR A 59 -29.64 -22.68 29.13
C THR A 59 -30.05 -24.11 28.86
N THR A 60 -30.68 -24.75 29.84
CA THR A 60 -31.25 -26.10 29.71
C THR A 60 -32.76 -26.07 29.83
N ASP A 61 -33.45 -27.02 29.20
CA ASP A 61 -34.86 -27.30 29.46
C ASP A 61 -35.07 -28.10 30.75
N ALA A 62 -36.33 -28.44 31.04
CA ALA A 62 -36.73 -29.20 32.22
C ALA A 62 -36.17 -30.63 32.25
N ASP A 63 -35.83 -31.19 31.08
CA ASP A 63 -35.24 -32.52 30.93
C ASP A 63 -33.70 -32.48 30.95
N GLY A 64 -33.11 -31.30 31.14
CA GLY A 64 -31.66 -31.07 31.19
C GLY A 64 -30.99 -30.96 29.82
N LYS A 65 -31.73 -30.86 28.71
CA LYS A 65 -31.13 -30.64 27.37
C LYS A 65 -30.76 -29.18 27.19
N VAL A 66 -29.62 -28.92 26.57
CA VAL A 66 -29.19 -27.56 26.25
C VAL A 66 -30.07 -27.00 25.12
N THR A 67 -30.73 -25.88 25.38
CA THR A 67 -31.61 -25.17 24.43
C THR A 67 -31.04 -23.83 23.97
N GLY A 68 -29.93 -23.40 24.56
CA GLY A 68 -29.25 -22.17 24.16
C GLY A 68 -28.11 -21.79 25.09
N GLY A 69 -27.64 -20.56 24.96
CA GLY A 69 -26.70 -19.97 25.89
C GLY A 69 -26.35 -18.52 25.57
N THR A 70 -25.48 -17.94 26.37
CA THR A 70 -24.91 -16.61 26.18
C THR A 70 -23.39 -16.72 26.18
N LEU A 71 -22.77 -16.32 25.07
CA LEU A 71 -21.34 -16.09 24.97
C LEU A 71 -21.04 -14.70 25.55
N THR A 72 -20.06 -14.61 26.43
CA THR A 72 -19.46 -13.34 26.81
C THR A 72 -18.01 -13.30 26.36
N THR A 73 -17.62 -12.25 25.65
CA THR A 73 -16.27 -12.05 25.14
C THR A 73 -15.37 -11.29 26.13
N THR A 74 -14.06 -11.27 25.85
CA THR A 74 -13.05 -10.58 26.68
C THR A 74 -13.22 -9.05 26.71
N ASP A 75 -13.92 -8.47 25.74
CA ASP A 75 -14.31 -7.05 25.73
C ASP A 75 -15.65 -6.77 26.44
N ASN A 76 -16.16 -7.75 27.19
CA ASN A 76 -17.42 -7.69 27.93
C ASN A 76 -18.69 -7.55 27.09
N LYS A 77 -18.64 -7.85 25.78
CA LYS A 77 -19.85 -7.98 24.97
C LYS A 77 -20.47 -9.36 25.11
N THR A 78 -21.77 -9.43 24.84
CA THR A 78 -22.56 -10.65 24.92
C THR A 78 -23.24 -10.95 23.60
N SER A 79 -23.25 -12.22 23.22
CA SER A 79 -23.95 -12.73 22.04
C SER A 79 -24.72 -14.00 22.40
N ALA A 80 -25.89 -14.21 21.79
CA ALA A 80 -26.65 -15.43 21.98
C ALA A 80 -25.97 -16.62 21.28
N ILE A 81 -25.97 -17.77 21.96
CA ILE A 81 -25.66 -19.07 21.38
C ILE A 81 -27.00 -19.73 21.07
N THR A 82 -27.32 -19.85 19.79
CA THR A 82 -28.54 -20.51 19.33
C THR A 82 -28.30 -22.01 19.21
N VAL A 83 -29.13 -22.81 19.88
CA VAL A 83 -29.09 -24.27 19.77
C VAL A 83 -30.40 -24.74 19.14
N THR A 84 -30.30 -25.49 18.05
CA THR A 84 -31.46 -26.13 17.41
C THR A 84 -31.54 -27.57 17.90
N VAL A 85 -32.62 -27.90 18.61
CA VAL A 85 -32.90 -29.26 19.05
C VAL A 85 -33.78 -29.94 18.00
N ALA A 86 -33.32 -31.05 17.40
CA ALA A 86 -34.17 -31.88 16.57
C ALA A 86 -35.25 -32.52 17.46
N GLY A 87 -36.52 -32.46 17.03
CA GLY A 87 -37.67 -32.96 17.81
C GLY A 87 -37.49 -34.41 18.25
N ALA A 88 -37.95 -34.70 19.48
CA ALA A 88 -37.92 -36.03 20.09
C ALA A 88 -38.77 -37.06 19.33
#